data_AF-A0AAN8D938-F1
#
_entry.id   AF-A0AAN8D938-F1
#
_cell.length_a   1.000
_cell.length_b   1.000
_cell.length_c   1.000
_cell.angle_alpha   90.00
_cell.angle_beta   90.00
_cell.angle_gamma   90.00
#
_symmetry.space_group_name_H-M   'P 1'
#
loop_
_entity.id
_entity.type
_entity.pdbx_description
1 polymer ?
#
loop_
_entity_poly.entity_id
_entity_poly.type
_entity_poly.pdbx_seq_one_letter_code
_entity_poly.pdbx_strand_id
1 'polypeptide(L)' 'MPEFRGNGFGKGLLCKVAKVGKEKQCVRLQLSVLDWNTPSRDFYAAQGAQDLTDSEGWHFIRFDGQNLYNLANEAQKD' A
#
# COMPACT_ATOMS: atom_id res chain seq x y z
N MET A 1 13.76 -2.76 -15.46
CA MET A 1 14.66 -1.77 -16.06
C MET A 1 14.89 -0.58 -15.11
N PRO A 2 15.94 -0.64 -14.26
CA PRO A 2 16.41 0.50 -13.47
C PRO A 2 16.76 1.75 -14.31
N GLU A 3 17.16 1.56 -15.56
CA GLU A 3 17.55 2.61 -16.52
C GLU A 3 16.44 3.62 -16.84
N PHE A 4 15.18 3.27 -16.62
CA PHE A 4 14.05 4.18 -16.83
C PHE A 4 13.65 4.98 -15.60
N ARG A 5 14.35 4.82 -14.47
CA ARG A 5 14.13 5.65 -13.27
C ARG A 5 14.46 7.11 -13.55
N GLY A 6 13.84 8.03 -12.81
CA GLY A 6 14.05 9.48 -12.99
C GLY A 6 13.36 10.12 -14.20
N ASN A 7 12.82 9.33 -15.14
CA ASN A 7 12.14 9.84 -16.35
C ASN A 7 10.66 10.23 -16.14
N GLY A 8 10.20 10.31 -14.89
CA GLY A 8 8.82 10.70 -14.57
C GLY A 8 7.74 9.65 -14.81
N PHE A 9 8.07 8.46 -15.36
CA PHE A 9 7.08 7.41 -15.62
C PHE A 9 6.29 6.97 -14.37
N GLY A 10 6.99 6.81 -13.23
CA GLY A 10 6.34 6.45 -11.97
C GLY A 10 5.31 7.49 -11.51
N LYS A 11 5.64 8.79 -11.65
CA LYS A 11 4.72 9.89 -11.36
C LYS A 11 3.56 9.90 -12.34
N GLY A 12 3.81 9.71 -13.63
CA GLY A 12 2.77 9.62 -14.66
C GLY A 12 1.77 8.51 -14.37
N LEU A 13 2.25 7.32 -14.00
CA LEU A 13 1.41 6.20 -13.58
C LEU A 13 0.57 6.56 -12.35
N LEU A 14 1.19 7.08 -11.29
CA LEU A 14 0.51 7.42 -10.05
C LEU A 14 -0.59 8.48 -10.27
N CYS A 15 -0.31 9.51 -11.08
CA CYS A 15 -1.30 10.52 -11.46
C CYS A 15 -2.50 9.92 -12.22
N LYS A 16 -2.27 8.93 -13.09
CA LYS A 16 -3.37 8.25 -13.80
C LYS A 16 -4.22 7.41 -12.85
N VAL A 17 -3.61 6.71 -11.89
CA VAL A 17 -4.35 5.98 -10.84
C VAL A 17 -5.18 6.93 -10.00
N ALA A 18 -4.60 8.04 -9.54
CA ALA A 18 -5.32 9.06 -8.78
C ALA A 18 -6.49 9.68 -9.57
N LYS A 19 -6.31 9.91 -10.88
CA LYS A 19 -7.39 10.37 -11.77
C LYS A 19 -8.57 9.39 -11.79
N VAL A 20 -8.29 8.09 -11.96
CA VAL A 20 -9.33 7.04 -11.93
C VAL A 20 -10.02 6.99 -10.57
N GLY A 21 -9.27 7.11 -9.46
CA GLY A 21 -9.84 7.17 -8.12
C GLY A 21 -10.79 8.35 -7.94
N LYS A 22 -10.39 9.53 -8.40
CA LYS A 22 -11.24 10.73 -8.38
C LYS A 22 -12.54 10.54 -9.17
N GLU A 23 -12.46 9.99 -10.39
CA GLU A 23 -13.63 9.72 -11.24
C GLU A 23 -14.60 8.71 -10.58
N LYS A 24 -14.07 7.80 -9.77
CA LYS A 24 -14.85 6.80 -9.00
C LYS A 24 -15.24 7.28 -7.59
N GLN A 25 -15.03 8.55 -7.27
CA GLN A 25 -15.30 9.11 -5.94
C GLN A 25 -14.57 8.38 -4.80
N CYS A 26 -13.43 7.77 -5.09
CA CYS A 26 -12.55 7.23 -4.05
C CYS A 26 -11.99 8.39 -3.22
N VAL A 27 -12.00 8.23 -1.89
CA VAL A 27 -11.55 9.28 -0.96
C VAL A 27 -10.06 9.22 -0.63
N ARG A 28 -9.38 8.12 -0.98
CA ARG A 28 -7.95 7.91 -0.67
C ARG A 28 -7.30 6.90 -1.61
N LEU A 29 -5.99 7.00 -1.75
CA LEU A 29 -5.11 5.98 -2.32
C LEU A 29 -4.22 5.47 -1.17
N GLN A 30 -4.28 4.17 -0.90
CA GLN A 30 -3.43 3.51 0.09
C GLN A 30 -2.54 2.47 -0.62
N LEU A 31 -1.30 2.36 -0.14
CA LEU A 31 -0.31 1.41 -0.64
C LEU A 31 0.62 0.99 0.50
N SER A 32 1.26 -0.15 0.36
CA SER A 32 2.31 -0.61 1.27
C SER A 32 3.67 -0.46 0.61
N VAL A 33 4.67 -0.03 1.38
CA VAL A 33 6.07 0.01 0.95
C VAL A 33 6.88 -0.89 1.88
N LEU A 34 7.82 -1.65 1.33
CA LEU A 34 8.77 -2.43 2.13
C LEU A 34 9.69 -1.48 2.92
N ASP A 35 10.01 -1.86 4.15
CA ASP A 35 10.81 -1.07 5.10
C ASP A 35 12.14 -0.55 4.51
N TRP A 36 12.84 -1.40 3.77
CA TRP A 36 14.13 -1.09 3.16
C TRP A 36 14.02 -0.18 1.94
N ASN A 37 12.82 0.06 1.40
CA ASN A 37 12.63 0.82 0.17
C ASN A 37 12.40 2.31 0.45
N THR A 38 13.36 2.93 1.13
CA THR A 38 13.41 4.37 1.35
C THR A 38 13.23 5.20 0.06
N PRO A 39 13.83 4.84 -1.10
CA PRO A 39 13.60 5.60 -2.33
C PRO A 39 12.13 5.67 -2.76
N SER A 40 11.34 4.62 -2.55
CA SER A 40 9.89 4.67 -2.82
C SER A 40 9.14 5.47 -1.76
N ARG A 41 9.48 5.33 -0.47
CA ARG A 41 8.86 6.14 0.60
C ARG A 41 9.04 7.63 0.36
N ASP A 42 10.27 8.06 0.06
CA ASP A 42 10.59 9.45 -0.25
C ASP A 42 9.85 9.94 -1.50
N PHE A 43 9.75 9.10 -2.53
CA PHE A 43 9.00 9.41 -3.75
C PHE A 43 7.52 9.69 -3.46
N TYR A 44 6.85 8.87 -2.64
CA TYR A 44 5.44 9.08 -2.30
C TYR A 44 5.24 10.25 -1.34
N ALA A 45 6.13 10.43 -0.35
CA ALA A 45 6.12 11.57 0.56
C ALA A 45 6.24 12.91 -0.20
N ALA A 46 7.10 12.97 -1.22
CA ALA A 46 7.22 14.13 -2.10
C ALA A 46 5.96 14.44 -2.93
N GLN A 47 4.98 13.51 -3.01
CA GLN A 47 3.67 13.74 -3.60
C GLN A 47 2.55 13.96 -2.55
N GLY A 48 2.90 14.07 -1.27
CA GLY A 48 1.97 14.34 -0.17
C GLY A 48 1.40 13.09 0.52
N ALA A 49 1.95 11.89 0.27
CA ALA A 49 1.56 10.70 1.03
C ALA A 49 2.11 10.77 2.46
N GLN A 50 1.39 10.18 3.42
CA GLN A 50 1.81 10.01 4.81
C GLN A 50 2.16 8.55 5.08
N ASP A 51 3.25 8.31 5.81
CA ASP A 51 3.59 6.96 6.28
C ASP A 51 2.80 6.64 7.56
N LEU A 52 1.76 5.82 7.42
CA LEU A 52 0.89 5.44 8.53
C LEU A 52 1.57 4.50 9.54
N THR A 53 2.64 3.81 9.13
CA THR A 53 3.42 2.98 10.06
C THR A 53 4.15 3.89 11.04
N ASP A 54 4.79 4.95 10.52
CA ASP A 54 5.55 5.90 11.34
C ASP A 54 4.63 6.84 12.13
N SER A 55 3.51 7.29 11.55
CA SER A 55 2.62 8.27 12.20
C SER A 55 1.61 7.65 13.18
N GLU A 56 1.15 6.42 12.92
CA GLU A 56 0.07 5.79 13.69
C GLU A 56 0.44 4.41 14.27
N GLY A 57 1.58 3.82 13.87
CA GLY A 57 2.07 2.56 14.44
C GLY A 57 1.32 1.31 13.97
N TRP A 58 0.75 1.32 12.76
CA TRP A 58 0.02 0.16 12.24
C TRP A 58 0.94 -1.04 11.95
N HIS A 59 0.50 -2.23 12.33
CA HIS A 59 1.13 -3.50 11.94
C HIS A 59 0.29 -4.23 10.88
N PHE A 60 0.94 -4.73 9.83
CA PHE A 60 0.30 -5.57 8.82
C PHE A 60 0.32 -7.04 9.25
N ILE A 61 -0.82 -7.55 9.71
CA ILE A 61 -0.97 -8.93 10.22
C ILE A 61 -1.70 -9.80 9.19
N ARG A 62 -1.26 -11.05 9.03
CA ARG A 62 -1.87 -12.02 8.11
C ARG A 62 -2.06 -13.37 8.78
N PHE A 63 -3.26 -13.94 8.59
CA PHE A 63 -3.51 -15.37 8.71
C PHE A 63 -3.57 -15.97 7.31
N ASP A 64 -2.71 -16.93 7.01
CA ASP A 64 -2.70 -17.64 5.74
C ASP A 64 -2.53 -19.15 5.93
N GLY A 65 -2.82 -19.89 4.85
CA GLY A 65 -2.71 -21.34 4.81
C GLY A 65 -3.39 -22.04 5.99
N GLN A 66 -2.64 -22.93 6.65
CA GLN A 66 -3.15 -23.73 7.75
C GLN A 66 -3.57 -22.90 8.96
N ASN A 67 -2.93 -21.75 9.21
CA ASN A 67 -3.27 -20.89 10.35
C ASN A 67 -4.68 -20.30 10.19
N LEU A 68 -5.09 -19.97 8.97
CA LEU A 68 -6.46 -19.53 8.68
C LEU A 68 -7.48 -20.65 8.91
N TYR A 69 -7.18 -21.88 8.45
CA TYR A 69 -8.07 -23.03 8.64
C TYR A 69 -8.22 -23.43 10.10
N ASN A 70 -7.12 -23.39 10.86
CA ASN A 70 -7.16 -23.64 12.29
C ASN A 70 -8.06 -22.62 13.00
N LEU A 71 -7.92 -21.33 12.66
CA LEU A 71 -8.77 -20.28 13.23
C LEU A 71 -10.26 -20.48 12.90
N ALA A 72 -10.58 -20.94 11.69
CA ALA A 72 -11.97 -21.22 11.29
C ALA A 72 -12.58 -22.39 12.07
N ASN A 73 -11.79 -23.43 12.40
CA ASN A 73 -12.28 -24.59 13.15
C ASN A 73 -12.58 -24.30 14.63
N GLU A 74 -12.07 -23.19 15.18
CA GLU A 74 -12.39 -22.72 16.54
C GLU A 74 -13.75 -22.01 16.62
N ALA A 75 -14.40 -21.70 15.49
CA ALA A 75 -15.74 -21.13 15.50
C ALA A 75 -16.74 -22.15 16.09
N GLN A 76 -17.53 -21.73 17.10
CA GLN A 76 -18.60 -22.56 17.65
C GLN A 76 -19.59 -22.93 16.55
N LYS A 77 -20.07 -24.17 16.57
CA LYS A 77 -21.15 -24.60 15.68
C LYS A 77 -22.46 -23.95 16.15
N ASP A 78 -23.17 -23.34 15.21
CA ASP A 78 -24.55 -22.88 15.41
C ASP A 78 -25.47 -23.99 15.93
#